data_AF-A0A9P7DSY2-F1
#
_entry.id   AF-A0A9P7DSY2-F1
#
_cell.length_a   1.000
_cell.length_b   1.000
_cell.length_c   1.000
_cell.angle_alpha   90.00
_cell.angle_beta   90.00
_cell.angle_gamma   90.00
#
_symmetry.space_group_name_H-M   'P 1'
#
loop_
_entity.id
_entity.type
_entity.pdbx_description
1 polymer ?
#
loop_
_entity_poly.entity_id
_entity_poly.type
_entity_poly.pdbx_seq_one_letter_code
_entity_poly.pdbx_strand_id
1 'polypeptide(L)'
;MSTTITPQPSFYGDYEKNPAKSWFATLQASDKVLWTTFLAAFKIRRPPPVQVVLTVAQKKDRIKALALQEEEIGIMIEEDRGREWGHVKWAKKVTRMAQGFNDAQCHLLDVVLENTPKVLHDFLSDNYTTWTEFEMDVARISASQLLRAKQRLVTERKLREDVDKLQNQTTSSRKTTSPTTQVPYSAPPAYRYGQRYSRQPAATPQPQTIVPSQAPQISLFPVLPQTPQITNLFTSAVPATRGNLFYGYRGYLQMPTRRGGSPAERLRTAAQYTTIPHHPNSEAGRQAYAQQVQEWHTQHGSNAIPNSQRPYPLKPGTSPIGSRECFSCGMATTPSHQSYKCPNEVVPI
;
A
#
# COMPACT_ATOMS: atom_id res chain seq x y z
N MET A 1 61.13 -22.24 -12.01
CA MET A 1 59.93 -23.06 -11.75
C MET A 1 58.73 -22.22 -12.16
N SER A 2 58.20 -22.45 -13.37
CA SER A 2 57.10 -21.67 -13.93
C SER A 2 55.78 -22.34 -13.61
N THR A 3 54.93 -21.67 -12.83
CA THR A 3 53.60 -22.16 -12.49
C THR A 3 52.60 -21.62 -13.49
N THR A 4 52.14 -22.49 -14.38
CA THR A 4 51.06 -22.24 -15.34
C THR A 4 49.74 -22.06 -14.59
N ILE A 5 49.14 -20.88 -14.68
CA ILE A 5 47.79 -20.62 -14.17
C ILE A 5 46.80 -20.94 -15.29
N THR A 6 46.03 -22.01 -15.11
CA THR A 6 44.91 -22.37 -15.98
C THR A 6 43.71 -21.46 -15.68
N PRO A 7 43.17 -20.69 -16.64
CA PRO A 7 41.96 -19.92 -16.40
C PRO A 7 40.75 -20.85 -16.28
N GLN A 8 40.00 -20.68 -15.19
CA GLN A 8 38.69 -21.29 -14.97
C GLN A 8 37.69 -20.83 -16.04
N PRO A 9 36.84 -21.71 -16.59
CA PRO A 9 35.85 -21.33 -17.59
C PRO A 9 34.82 -20.40 -16.97
N SER A 10 34.83 -19.15 -17.40
CA SER A 10 33.84 -18.14 -17.01
C SER A 10 32.43 -18.61 -17.38
N PHE A 11 31.51 -18.34 -16.46
CA PHE A 11 30.05 -18.41 -16.52
C PHE A 11 29.46 -17.46 -17.62
N TYR A 12 29.96 -17.57 -18.84
CA TYR A 12 29.58 -16.80 -20.04
C TYR A 12 29.20 -17.75 -21.20
N GLY A 13 28.77 -18.97 -20.88
CA GLY A 13 28.25 -19.92 -21.85
C GLY A 13 26.83 -19.54 -22.28
N ASP A 14 26.69 -18.58 -23.20
CA ASP A 14 25.61 -18.51 -24.21
C ASP A 14 25.59 -17.21 -25.04
N TYR A 15 26.58 -16.31 -24.92
CA TYR A 15 26.68 -15.15 -25.82
C TYR A 15 27.01 -15.52 -27.29
N GLU A 16 27.41 -16.77 -27.54
CA GLU A 16 27.63 -17.30 -28.89
C GLU A 16 26.32 -17.69 -29.61
N LYS A 17 25.21 -17.86 -28.88
CA LYS A 17 23.89 -18.20 -29.46
C LYS A 17 22.98 -16.98 -29.56
N ASN A 18 23.51 -15.77 -29.75
CA ASN A 18 22.66 -14.62 -30.03
C ASN A 18 22.29 -14.59 -31.52
N PRO A 19 21.03 -14.86 -31.92
CA PRO A 19 20.61 -14.88 -33.32
C PRO A 19 20.76 -13.52 -34.03
N ALA A 20 20.85 -12.42 -33.28
CA ALA A 20 21.17 -11.11 -33.84
C ALA A 20 22.66 -10.99 -34.20
N LYS A 21 23.55 -11.56 -33.39
CA LYS A 21 25.00 -11.57 -33.63
C LYS A 21 25.35 -12.42 -34.86
N SER A 22 24.74 -13.60 -34.99
CA SER A 22 24.93 -14.46 -36.17
C SER A 22 24.38 -13.81 -37.44
N TRP A 23 23.18 -13.21 -37.38
CA TRP A 23 22.62 -12.46 -38.50
C TRP A 23 23.50 -11.28 -38.92
N PHE A 24 24.00 -10.49 -37.97
CA PHE A 24 24.90 -9.38 -38.24
C PHE A 24 26.21 -9.86 -38.88
N ALA A 25 26.77 -10.99 -38.43
CA ALA A 25 27.96 -11.58 -39.03
C ALA A 25 27.73 -11.92 -40.51
N THR A 26 26.57 -12.49 -40.85
CA THR A 26 26.19 -12.88 -42.22
C THR A 26 25.72 -11.73 -43.12
N LEU A 27 25.50 -10.53 -42.58
CA LEU A 27 25.04 -9.38 -43.34
C LEU A 27 26.13 -8.90 -44.32
N GLN A 28 25.75 -8.48 -45.53
CA GLN A 28 26.71 -8.05 -46.55
C GLN A 28 27.55 -6.86 -46.07
N ALA A 29 28.80 -6.78 -46.53
CA ALA A 29 29.71 -5.70 -46.16
C ALA A 29 29.13 -4.33 -46.56
N SER A 30 28.48 -4.22 -47.73
CA SER A 30 27.78 -3.04 -48.22
C SER A 30 26.67 -2.56 -47.26
N ASP A 31 25.90 -3.49 -46.70
CA ASP A 31 24.81 -3.17 -45.77
C ASP A 31 25.32 -2.72 -44.40
N LYS A 32 26.58 -3.00 -44.06
CA LYS A 32 27.23 -2.58 -42.80
C LYS A 32 27.85 -1.19 -42.88
N VAL A 33 28.05 -0.62 -44.07
CA VAL A 33 28.81 0.64 -44.26
C VAL A 33 28.00 1.87 -43.83
N LEU A 34 26.74 1.95 -44.23
CA LEU A 34 25.89 3.10 -43.94
C LEU A 34 24.80 2.73 -42.94
N TRP A 35 24.51 3.65 -42.01
CA TRP A 35 23.43 3.44 -41.03
C TRP A 35 22.07 3.22 -41.71
N THR A 36 21.82 3.89 -42.84
CA THR A 36 20.57 3.76 -43.61
C THR A 36 20.42 2.38 -44.26
N THR A 37 21.48 1.84 -44.86
CA THR A 37 21.49 0.50 -45.47
C THR A 37 21.37 -0.59 -44.40
N PHE A 38 22.07 -0.41 -43.28
CA PHE A 38 21.96 -1.29 -42.12
C PHE A 38 20.52 -1.31 -41.59
N LEU A 39 19.92 -0.12 -41.41
CA LEU A 39 18.55 0.01 -40.90
C LEU A 39 17.51 -0.59 -41.87
N ALA A 40 17.75 -0.50 -43.18
CA ALA A 40 16.91 -1.17 -44.19
C ALA A 40 17.00 -2.70 -44.06
N ALA A 41 18.20 -3.26 -44.02
CA ALA A 41 18.41 -4.70 -43.81
C ALA A 41 17.86 -5.19 -42.47
N PHE A 42 17.99 -4.38 -41.41
CA PHE A 42 17.43 -4.64 -40.10
C PHE A 42 15.90 -4.70 -40.12
N LYS A 43 15.24 -3.73 -40.76
CA LYS A 43 13.77 -3.71 -40.91
C LYS A 43 13.24 -4.88 -41.73
N ILE A 44 14.01 -5.39 -42.70
CA ILE A 44 13.66 -6.61 -43.44
C ILE A 44 13.71 -7.84 -42.51
N ARG A 45 14.76 -7.96 -41.69
CA ARG A 45 14.92 -9.09 -40.74
C ARG A 45 13.95 -9.04 -39.57
N ARG A 46 13.62 -7.84 -39.12
CA ARG A 46 12.70 -7.53 -38.02
C ARG A 46 11.64 -6.56 -38.55
N PRO A 47 10.66 -7.06 -39.32
CA PRO A 47 9.54 -6.23 -39.75
C PRO A 47 8.94 -5.55 -38.51
N PRO A 48 8.63 -4.24 -38.58
CA PRO A 48 7.91 -3.58 -37.51
C PRO A 48 6.66 -4.42 -37.21
N PRO A 49 6.36 -4.69 -35.93
CA PRO A 49 5.13 -5.39 -35.58
C PRO A 49 3.98 -4.62 -36.23
N VAL A 50 3.15 -5.33 -37.00
CA VAL A 50 1.96 -4.75 -37.62
C VAL A 50 1.16 -4.09 -36.50
N GLN A 51 1.11 -2.76 -36.51
CA GLN A 51 0.31 -2.05 -35.53
C GLN A 51 -1.15 -2.30 -35.88
N VAL A 52 -1.76 -3.26 -35.19
CA VAL A 52 -3.21 -3.45 -35.25
C VAL A 52 -3.81 -2.15 -34.72
N VAL A 53 -4.38 -1.35 -35.62
CA VAL A 53 -5.11 -0.15 -35.23
C VAL A 53 -6.32 -0.60 -34.43
N LEU A 54 -6.21 -0.50 -33.11
CA LEU A 54 -7.30 -0.85 -32.21
C LEU A 54 -8.44 0.13 -32.44
N THR A 55 -9.64 -0.41 -32.61
CA THR A 55 -10.87 0.38 -32.59
C THR A 55 -11.04 1.07 -31.25
N VAL A 56 -11.84 2.13 -31.20
CA VAL A 56 -12.13 2.85 -29.94
C VAL A 56 -12.71 1.89 -28.89
N ALA A 57 -13.59 0.97 -29.29
CA ALA A 57 -14.15 -0.05 -28.40
C ALA A 57 -13.04 -0.95 -27.81
N GLN A 58 -12.13 -1.47 -28.63
CA GLN A 58 -11.01 -2.28 -28.16
C GLN A 58 -10.06 -1.53 -27.24
N LYS A 59 -9.83 -0.23 -27.48
CA LYS A 59 -9.05 0.62 -26.57
C LYS A 59 -9.74 0.76 -25.21
N LYS A 60 -11.06 1.01 -25.22
CA LYS A 60 -11.88 1.06 -23.99
C LYS A 60 -11.85 -0.27 -23.24
N ASP A 61 -12.00 -1.40 -23.91
CA ASP A 61 -11.97 -2.71 -23.26
C ASP A 61 -10.60 -3.01 -22.63
N ARG A 62 -9.51 -2.66 -23.33
CA ARG A 62 -8.16 -2.85 -22.80
C ARG A 62 -7.86 -1.96 -21.60
N ILE A 63 -8.32 -0.70 -21.60
CA ILE A 63 -8.11 0.19 -20.46
C ILE A 63 -9.00 -0.22 -19.27
N LYS A 64 -10.24 -0.69 -19.53
CA LYS A 64 -11.12 -1.27 -18.49
C LYS A 64 -10.52 -2.50 -17.84
N ALA A 65 -9.78 -3.32 -18.60
CA ALA A 65 -9.09 -4.49 -18.05
C ALA A 65 -7.99 -4.13 -17.02
N LEU A 66 -7.55 -2.87 -16.97
CA LEU A 66 -6.68 -2.36 -15.91
C LEU A 66 -7.48 -1.95 -14.67
N ALA A 67 -8.30 -2.85 -14.14
CA ALA A 67 -9.08 -2.58 -12.94
C ALA A 67 -8.18 -2.52 -11.69
N LEU A 68 -8.40 -1.50 -10.85
CA LEU A 68 -7.77 -1.39 -9.54
C LEU A 68 -8.58 -2.19 -8.53
N GLN A 69 -7.94 -3.15 -7.86
CA GLN A 69 -8.59 -3.90 -6.79
C GLN A 69 -8.72 -3.03 -5.53
N GLU A 70 -9.84 -3.13 -4.81
CA GLU A 70 -10.09 -2.30 -3.62
C GLU A 70 -9.06 -2.58 -2.52
N GLU A 71 -8.54 -3.81 -2.47
CA GLU A 71 -7.51 -4.26 -1.55
C GLU A 71 -6.19 -3.54 -1.78
N GLU A 72 -5.82 -3.26 -3.04
CA GLU A 72 -4.54 -2.63 -3.39
C GLU A 72 -4.51 -1.12 -3.10
N ILE A 73 -5.68 -0.50 -2.89
CA ILE A 73 -5.80 0.94 -2.62
C ILE A 73 -5.20 1.29 -1.26
N GLY A 74 -4.25 2.21 -1.25
CA GLY A 74 -3.59 2.67 -0.02
C GLY A 74 -2.69 1.62 0.63
N ILE A 75 -2.31 0.56 -0.11
CA ILE A 75 -1.27 -0.39 0.30
C ILE A 75 0.04 -0.04 -0.43
N MET A 76 1.15 -0.11 0.30
CA MET A 76 2.49 0.02 -0.29
C MET A 76 2.86 -1.32 -0.93
N ILE A 77 3.06 -1.32 -2.25
CA ILE A 77 3.50 -2.49 -3.01
C ILE A 77 5.01 -2.37 -3.21
N GLU A 78 5.75 -3.38 -2.75
CA GLU A 78 7.19 -3.50 -2.95
C GLU A 78 7.44 -4.43 -4.15
N GLU A 79 8.07 -3.90 -5.19
CA GLU A 79 8.56 -4.67 -6.33
C GLU A 79 10.07 -4.47 -6.48
N ASP A 80 10.71 -5.26 -7.34
CA ASP A 80 12.16 -5.20 -7.61
C ASP A 80 12.67 -3.80 -7.99
N ARG A 81 11.77 -2.88 -8.40
CA ARG A 81 12.09 -1.50 -8.80
C ARG A 81 11.76 -0.44 -7.74
N GLY A 82 11.28 -0.82 -6.57
CA GLY A 82 11.00 0.10 -5.45
C GLY A 82 9.63 -0.09 -4.81
N ARG A 83 9.30 0.83 -3.89
CA ARG A 83 8.03 0.87 -3.16
C ARG A 83 7.13 1.96 -3.71
N GLU A 84 5.96 1.58 -4.21
CA GLU A 84 4.94 2.50 -4.68
C GLU A 84 3.57 2.14 -4.11
N TRP A 85 2.72 3.14 -3.84
CA TRP A 85 1.34 2.87 -3.45
C TRP A 85 0.56 2.21 -4.59
N GLY A 86 -0.30 1.23 -4.30
CA GLY A 86 -1.03 0.48 -5.31
C GLY A 86 -1.85 1.34 -6.26
N HIS A 87 -2.56 2.36 -5.74
CA HIS A 87 -3.31 3.32 -6.57
C HIS A 87 -2.41 4.17 -7.48
N VAL A 88 -1.20 4.52 -7.02
CA VAL A 88 -0.22 5.28 -7.82
C VAL A 88 0.36 4.42 -8.94
N LYS A 89 0.72 3.18 -8.62
CA LYS A 89 1.20 2.20 -9.61
C LYS A 89 0.15 1.94 -10.68
N TRP A 90 -1.11 1.79 -10.26
CA TRP A 90 -2.24 1.64 -11.16
C TRP A 90 -2.39 2.86 -12.09
N ALA A 91 -2.40 4.09 -11.55
CA ALA A 91 -2.52 5.30 -12.36
C ALA A 91 -1.39 5.44 -13.39
N LYS A 92 -0.14 5.11 -13.02
CA LYS A 92 0.99 5.03 -13.95
C LYS A 92 0.75 4.01 -15.07
N LYS A 93 0.23 2.83 -14.72
CA LYS A 93 -0.05 1.76 -15.69
C LYS A 93 -1.14 2.18 -16.69
N VAL A 94 -2.22 2.80 -16.20
CA VAL A 94 -3.31 3.33 -17.03
C VAL A 94 -2.79 4.45 -17.93
N THR A 95 -2.04 5.41 -17.37
CA THR A 95 -1.44 6.52 -18.12
C THR A 95 -0.53 6.03 -19.25
N ARG A 96 0.36 5.07 -18.98
CA ARG A 96 1.22 4.46 -20.02
C ARG A 96 0.41 3.76 -21.10
N MET A 97 -0.69 3.10 -20.73
CA MET A 97 -1.56 2.44 -21.71
C MET A 97 -2.29 3.46 -22.60
N ALA A 98 -2.83 4.52 -22.01
CA ALA A 98 -3.49 5.60 -22.76
C ALA A 98 -2.52 6.32 -23.71
N GLN A 99 -1.30 6.59 -23.26
CA GLN A 99 -0.21 7.10 -24.11
C GLN A 99 0.10 6.14 -25.26
N GLY A 100 0.14 4.83 -25.01
CA GLY A 100 0.29 3.80 -26.06
C GLY A 100 -0.87 3.75 -27.06
N PHE A 101 -2.03 4.30 -26.71
CA PHE A 101 -3.17 4.48 -27.61
C PHE A 101 -3.19 5.83 -28.34
N ASN A 102 -2.18 6.67 -28.11
CA ASN A 102 -2.08 8.06 -28.54
C ASN A 102 -3.27 8.92 -28.08
N ASP A 103 -3.83 8.65 -26.89
CA ASP A 103 -4.93 9.42 -26.32
C ASP A 103 -4.41 10.66 -25.55
N ALA A 104 -3.98 11.69 -26.27
CA ALA A 104 -3.48 12.92 -25.65
C ALA A 104 -4.57 13.78 -25.02
N GLN A 105 -5.83 13.61 -25.43
CA GLN A 105 -6.99 14.43 -25.03
C GLN A 105 -7.81 13.79 -23.90
N CYS A 106 -7.32 12.71 -23.29
CA CYS A 106 -7.98 12.01 -22.19
C CYS A 106 -9.40 11.49 -22.52
N HIS A 107 -9.69 11.16 -23.78
CA HIS A 107 -11.01 10.63 -24.18
C HIS A 107 -11.35 9.26 -23.56
N LEU A 108 -10.34 8.56 -23.05
CA LEU A 108 -10.53 7.29 -22.34
C LEU A 108 -10.67 7.46 -20.84
N LEU A 109 -10.55 8.68 -20.31
CA LEU A 109 -10.53 8.91 -18.87
C LEU A 109 -11.90 8.69 -18.23
N ASP A 110 -12.99 9.03 -18.91
CA ASP A 110 -14.36 8.76 -18.44
C ASP A 110 -14.53 7.28 -18.08
N VAL A 111 -13.98 6.42 -18.94
CA VAL A 111 -14.00 4.96 -18.78
C VAL A 111 -13.13 4.49 -17.62
N VAL A 112 -12.00 5.16 -17.39
CA VAL A 112 -11.11 4.88 -16.25
C VAL A 112 -11.79 5.29 -14.95
N LEU A 113 -12.40 6.47 -14.90
CA LEU A 113 -13.09 6.98 -13.71
C LEU A 113 -14.33 6.12 -13.39
N GLU A 114 -15.13 5.74 -14.39
CA GLU A 114 -16.28 4.83 -14.21
C GLU A 114 -15.87 3.49 -13.57
N ASN A 115 -14.69 2.97 -13.91
CA ASN A 115 -14.17 1.71 -13.38
C ASN A 115 -13.30 1.88 -12.11
N THR A 116 -13.17 3.11 -11.60
CA THR A 116 -12.36 3.41 -10.42
C THR A 116 -13.15 3.09 -9.15
N PRO A 117 -12.57 2.36 -8.17
CA PRO A 117 -13.27 2.07 -6.93
C PRO A 117 -13.67 3.36 -6.19
N LYS A 118 -14.89 3.36 -5.61
CA LYS A 118 -15.50 4.54 -4.99
C LYS A 118 -14.62 5.20 -3.91
N VAL A 119 -13.84 4.38 -3.19
CA VAL A 119 -12.83 4.84 -2.21
C VAL A 119 -11.88 5.88 -2.79
N LEU A 120 -11.47 5.69 -4.04
CA LEU A 120 -10.53 6.57 -4.75
C LEU A 120 -11.28 7.65 -5.54
N HIS A 121 -12.42 7.30 -6.14
CA HIS A 121 -13.23 8.21 -6.97
C HIS A 121 -13.63 9.50 -6.24
N ASP A 122 -13.99 9.43 -4.95
CA ASP A 122 -14.38 10.60 -4.14
C ASP A 122 -13.29 11.68 -4.04
N PHE A 123 -12.04 11.37 -4.40
CA PHE A 123 -10.89 12.30 -4.34
C PHE A 123 -10.43 12.81 -5.70
N LEU A 124 -11.02 12.32 -6.79
CA LEU A 124 -10.62 12.66 -8.15
C LEU A 124 -11.58 13.69 -8.75
N SER A 125 -11.05 14.54 -9.62
CA SER A 125 -11.86 15.42 -10.47
C SER A 125 -12.49 14.63 -11.63
N ASP A 126 -13.59 15.13 -12.17
CA ASP A 126 -14.18 14.58 -13.39
C ASP A 126 -13.61 15.25 -14.66
N ASN A 127 -12.81 16.32 -14.50
CA ASN A 127 -12.36 17.19 -15.61
C ASN A 127 -10.83 17.31 -15.67
N TYR A 128 -10.15 16.26 -16.11
CA TYR A 128 -8.72 16.35 -16.38
C TYR A 128 -8.46 16.65 -17.85
N THR A 129 -7.45 17.49 -18.11
CA THR A 129 -7.06 17.84 -19.49
C THR A 129 -5.85 17.04 -19.96
N THR A 130 -5.09 16.46 -19.04
CA THR A 130 -3.94 15.61 -19.33
C THR A 130 -3.86 14.40 -18.41
N TRP A 131 -3.27 13.31 -18.90
CA TRP A 131 -3.01 12.12 -18.09
C TRP A 131 -2.01 12.38 -16.95
N THR A 132 -1.14 13.37 -17.11
CA THR A 132 -0.18 13.77 -16.07
C THR A 132 -0.89 14.42 -14.88
N GLU A 133 -1.90 15.27 -15.12
CA GLU A 133 -2.72 15.83 -14.04
C GLU A 133 -3.44 14.73 -13.26
N PHE A 134 -4.05 13.78 -13.97
CA PHE A 134 -4.67 12.61 -13.37
C PHE A 134 -3.70 11.80 -12.50
N GLU A 135 -2.50 11.48 -13.03
CA GLU A 135 -1.48 10.74 -12.27
C GLU A 135 -1.03 11.52 -11.02
N MET A 136 -0.82 12.83 -11.15
CA MET A 136 -0.42 13.69 -10.03
C MET A 136 -1.48 13.76 -8.93
N ASP A 137 -2.76 13.89 -9.29
CA ASP A 137 -3.84 13.95 -8.33
C ASP A 137 -4.03 12.61 -7.62
N VAL A 138 -3.97 11.49 -8.34
CA VAL A 138 -3.96 10.15 -7.71
C VAL A 138 -2.78 10.01 -6.73
N ALA A 139 -1.60 10.47 -7.12
CA ALA A 139 -0.40 10.43 -6.27
C ALA A 139 -0.46 11.33 -5.03
N ARG A 140 -1.25 12.41 -5.09
CA ARG A 140 -1.43 13.33 -3.95
C ARG A 140 -2.28 12.72 -2.84
N ILE A 141 -3.14 11.74 -3.16
CA ILE A 141 -4.04 11.14 -2.18
C ILE A 141 -3.24 10.29 -1.20
N SER A 142 -3.30 10.68 0.08
CA SER A 142 -2.56 10.02 1.15
C SER A 142 -3.27 8.75 1.64
N ALA A 143 -2.50 7.78 2.13
CA ALA A 143 -3.04 6.53 2.66
C ALA A 143 -4.03 6.74 3.83
N SER A 144 -3.86 7.80 4.62
CA SER A 144 -4.78 8.14 5.71
C SER A 144 -6.12 8.67 5.20
N GLN A 145 -6.15 9.38 4.07
CA GLN A 145 -7.40 9.78 3.40
C GLN A 145 -8.13 8.54 2.88
N LEU A 146 -7.42 7.64 2.21
CA LEU A 146 -7.99 6.39 1.68
C LEU A 146 -8.52 5.48 2.80
N LEU A 147 -7.80 5.36 3.92
CA LEU A 147 -8.26 4.57 5.06
C LEU A 147 -9.56 5.12 5.66
N ARG A 148 -9.66 6.45 5.82
CA ARG A 148 -10.89 7.10 6.29
C ARG A 148 -12.04 6.92 5.30
N ALA A 149 -11.77 7.01 4.00
CA ALA A 149 -12.78 6.76 2.98
C ALA A 149 -13.27 5.30 2.99
N LYS A 150 -12.36 4.32 3.12
CA LYS A 150 -12.71 2.90 3.30
C LYS A 150 -13.62 2.70 4.52
N GLN A 151 -13.27 3.29 5.66
CA GLN A 151 -14.10 3.22 6.88
C GLN A 151 -15.49 3.84 6.66
N ARG A 152 -15.57 5.02 6.03
CA ARG A 152 -16.85 5.67 5.70
C ARG A 152 -17.74 4.78 4.85
N LEU A 153 -17.20 4.15 3.79
CA LEU A 153 -17.97 3.27 2.92
C LEU A 153 -18.44 2.00 3.63
N VAL A 154 -17.64 1.43 4.54
CA VAL A 154 -18.06 0.30 5.37
C VAL A 154 -19.22 0.70 6.29
N THR A 155 -19.12 1.86 6.95
CA THR A 155 -20.21 2.38 7.80
C THR A 155 -21.46 2.67 6.98
N GLU A 156 -21.34 3.29 5.81
CA GLU A 156 -22.47 3.59 4.93
C GLU A 156 -23.15 2.31 4.43
N ARG A 157 -22.37 1.28 4.05
CA ARG A 157 -22.90 -0.03 3.65
C ARG A 157 -23.69 -0.66 4.79
N LYS A 158 -23.15 -0.65 6.02
CA LYS A 158 -23.85 -1.17 7.20
C LYS A 158 -25.14 -0.42 7.49
N LEU A 159 -25.11 0.92 7.40
CA LEU A 159 -26.31 1.74 7.57
C LEU A 159 -27.39 1.40 6.54
N ARG A 160 -27.01 1.21 5.26
CA ARG A 160 -27.95 0.79 4.21
C ARG A 160 -28.55 -0.59 4.51
N GLU A 161 -27.73 -1.57 4.89
CA GLU A 161 -28.21 -2.90 5.28
C GLU A 161 -29.17 -2.86 6.48
N ASP A 162 -28.90 -2.00 7.47
CA ASP A 162 -29.75 -1.85 8.64
C ASP A 162 -31.08 -1.15 8.28
N VAL A 163 -31.05 -0.15 7.39
CA VAL A 163 -32.27 0.48 6.83
C VAL A 163 -33.11 -0.55 6.06
N ASP A 164 -32.49 -1.36 5.21
CA ASP A 164 -33.19 -2.40 4.44
C ASP A 164 -33.82 -3.46 5.36
N LYS A 165 -33.10 -3.87 6.42
CA LYS A 165 -33.64 -4.78 7.45
C LYS A 165 -34.86 -4.19 8.16
N LEU A 166 -34.81 -2.91 8.53
CA LEU A 166 -35.94 -2.23 9.17
C LEU A 166 -37.15 -2.10 8.22
N GLN A 167 -36.92 -1.75 6.96
CA GLN A 167 -37.98 -1.71 5.96
C GLN A 167 -38.62 -3.08 5.72
N ASN A 168 -37.83 -4.15 5.68
CA ASN A 168 -38.33 -5.52 5.54
C ASN A 168 -39.12 -6.02 6.77
N GLN A 169 -38.74 -5.59 7.99
CA GLN A 169 -39.52 -5.88 9.20
C GLN A 169 -40.86 -5.15 9.21
N THR A 170 -40.88 -3.84 8.89
CA THR A 170 -42.12 -3.05 8.86
C THR A 170 -43.12 -3.53 7.81
N THR A 171 -42.65 -4.02 6.66
CA THR A 171 -43.50 -4.60 5.61
C THR A 171 -44.03 -5.99 5.97
N SER A 172 -43.26 -6.80 6.71
CA SER A 172 -43.69 -8.12 7.18
C SER A 172 -44.72 -8.04 8.31
N SER A 173 -44.58 -7.08 9.23
CA SER A 173 -45.55 -6.88 10.33
C SER A 173 -46.92 -6.37 9.86
N ARG A 174 -47.05 -5.82 8.65
CA ARG A 174 -48.32 -5.30 8.10
C ARG A 174 -49.21 -6.38 7.45
N LYS A 175 -48.72 -7.62 7.25
CA LYS A 175 -49.49 -8.72 6.62
C LYS A 175 -50.26 -9.60 7.60
N THR A 176 -50.19 -9.35 8.90
CA THR A 176 -50.94 -10.07 9.94
C THR A 176 -51.88 -9.12 10.70
N THR A 177 -52.87 -8.57 9.98
CA THR A 177 -54.12 -8.10 10.59
C THR A 177 -55.27 -8.67 9.77
N SER A 178 -56.03 -9.53 10.42
CA SER A 178 -56.99 -10.52 9.93
C SER A 178 -58.16 -9.94 9.12
N PRO A 179 -58.77 -10.71 8.18
CA PRO A 179 -60.09 -10.39 7.67
C PRO A 179 -61.17 -10.83 8.66
N THR A 180 -61.88 -9.84 9.20
CA THR A 180 -63.30 -9.78 9.57
C THR A 180 -64.07 -11.10 9.65
N THR A 181 -64.38 -11.55 10.87
CA THR A 181 -65.52 -12.42 11.14
C THR A 181 -66.80 -11.57 11.10
N GLN A 182 -67.67 -11.82 10.12
CA GLN A 182 -69.01 -11.25 10.06
C GLN A 182 -69.90 -11.92 11.12
N VAL A 183 -70.62 -11.11 11.90
CA VAL A 183 -71.78 -11.55 12.68
C VAL A 183 -72.93 -10.59 12.34
N PRO A 184 -74.13 -11.09 11.98
CA PRO A 184 -75.26 -10.25 11.65
C PRO A 184 -76.22 -10.05 12.84
N TYR A 185 -77.12 -9.08 12.67
CA TYR A 185 -78.39 -8.79 13.38
C TYR A 185 -78.45 -7.65 14.43
N SER A 186 -79.13 -6.59 13.97
CA SER A 186 -80.26 -5.86 14.57
C SER A 186 -80.14 -5.07 15.89
N ALA A 187 -80.54 -3.80 15.79
CA ALA A 187 -80.85 -2.84 16.86
C ALA A 187 -82.27 -3.09 17.47
N PRO A 188 -82.85 -2.26 18.38
CA PRO A 188 -82.38 -1.18 19.30
C PRO A 188 -82.91 -1.48 20.77
N PRO A 189 -83.20 -0.56 21.75
CA PRO A 189 -83.03 0.91 21.87
C PRO A 189 -82.53 1.50 23.23
N ALA A 190 -82.19 2.80 23.16
CA ALA A 190 -82.37 3.96 24.07
C ALA A 190 -82.25 3.92 25.62
N TYR A 191 -81.74 5.07 26.14
CA TYR A 191 -81.69 5.60 27.53
C TYR A 191 -80.61 4.98 28.45
N ARG A 192 -79.86 5.67 29.34
CA ARG A 192 -79.99 6.97 30.04
C ARG A 192 -78.66 7.30 30.80
N TYR A 193 -78.44 8.61 31.04
CA TYR A 193 -77.70 9.30 32.13
C TYR A 193 -76.29 8.94 32.63
N GLY A 194 -75.46 10.01 32.78
CA GLY A 194 -74.46 10.20 33.85
C GLY A 194 -73.04 10.53 33.33
N GLN A 195 -72.54 11.79 33.37
CA GLN A 195 -71.73 12.41 34.45
C GLN A 195 -70.42 11.59 34.73
N ARG A 196 -69.16 12.07 34.68
CA ARG A 196 -68.53 13.38 34.95
C ARG A 196 -67.06 13.42 34.46
N TYR A 197 -66.63 14.64 34.11
CA TYR A 197 -65.31 15.31 34.19
C TYR A 197 -63.99 14.54 33.98
N SER A 198 -63.19 14.97 32.99
CA SER A 198 -62.11 15.97 33.17
C SER A 198 -61.23 16.08 31.92
N ARG A 199 -61.04 17.30 31.38
CA ARG A 199 -59.72 17.94 31.14
C ARG A 199 -59.86 19.22 30.31
N GLN A 200 -59.21 20.26 30.82
CA GLN A 200 -58.58 21.42 30.15
C GLN A 200 -57.99 21.10 28.76
N PRO A 201 -57.81 22.08 27.84
CA PRO A 201 -56.99 23.28 28.08
C PRO A 201 -57.35 24.55 27.28
N ALA A 202 -56.69 25.67 27.61
CA ALA A 202 -55.92 26.52 26.67
C ALA A 202 -55.73 27.93 27.26
N ALA A 203 -54.48 28.36 27.41
CA ALA A 203 -54.14 29.77 27.47
C ALA A 203 -52.86 30.01 26.67
N THR A 204 -52.97 31.01 25.80
CA THR A 204 -52.05 31.54 24.80
C THR A 204 -50.81 32.20 25.43
N PRO A 205 -49.64 32.23 24.75
CA PRO A 205 -48.47 32.96 25.23
C PRO A 205 -48.45 34.41 24.72
N GLN A 206 -48.04 35.34 25.59
CA GLN A 206 -47.57 36.68 25.22
C GLN A 206 -46.03 36.72 25.15
N PRO A 207 -45.44 37.61 24.32
CA PRO A 207 -43.99 37.82 24.29
C PRO A 207 -43.58 38.99 25.18
N GLN A 208 -42.46 38.85 25.90
CA GLN A 208 -41.74 39.97 26.49
C GLN A 208 -40.32 40.07 25.94
N THR A 209 -40.02 41.29 25.50
CA THR A 209 -38.74 41.89 25.12
C THR A 209 -37.70 41.87 26.23
N ILE A 210 -36.44 41.57 25.89
CA ILE A 210 -35.27 41.93 26.70
C ILE A 210 -34.17 42.49 25.78
N VAL A 211 -33.64 43.64 26.17
CA VAL A 211 -32.38 44.26 25.69
C VAL A 211 -31.49 44.50 26.94
N PRO A 212 -30.23 44.98 26.83
CA PRO A 212 -28.98 44.20 26.94
C PRO A 212 -28.15 44.57 28.20
N SER A 213 -27.00 43.92 28.46
CA SER A 213 -25.74 44.64 28.79
C SER A 213 -24.52 43.74 29.09
N GLN A 214 -23.39 44.19 28.52
CA GLN A 214 -22.03 44.32 29.09
C GLN A 214 -21.14 43.11 29.48
N ALA A 215 -19.99 43.06 28.80
CA ALA A 215 -18.67 42.59 29.29
C ALA A 215 -17.98 43.73 30.09
N PRO A 216 -16.67 43.71 30.45
CA PRO A 216 -15.66 42.63 30.53
C PRO A 216 -14.89 42.64 31.88
N GLN A 217 -14.01 41.68 32.17
CA GLN A 217 -12.77 41.96 32.95
C GLN A 217 -11.67 40.91 32.68
N ILE A 218 -10.46 41.43 32.49
CA ILE A 218 -9.18 40.75 32.35
C ILE A 218 -8.52 40.72 33.73
N SER A 219 -7.90 39.60 34.13
CA SER A 219 -6.95 39.59 35.24
C SER A 219 -5.80 38.61 34.98
N LEU A 220 -4.61 39.18 34.84
CA LEU A 220 -3.29 38.53 34.84
C LEU A 220 -2.92 38.11 36.27
N PHE A 221 -2.35 36.90 36.47
CA PHE A 221 -1.20 36.65 37.36
C PHE A 221 -0.57 35.26 37.07
N PRO A 222 0.75 35.07 37.31
CA PRO A 222 1.51 33.87 36.91
C PRO A 222 1.80 32.92 38.09
N VAL A 223 1.83 31.60 37.86
CA VAL A 223 2.40 30.61 38.81
C VAL A 223 3.13 29.46 38.09
N LEU A 224 4.27 29.09 38.69
CA LEU A 224 5.33 28.13 38.33
C LEU A 224 4.90 26.67 37.99
N PRO A 225 5.82 25.88 37.39
CA PRO A 225 5.56 24.53 36.88
C PRO A 225 5.60 23.45 37.97
N GLN A 226 4.59 22.58 37.99
CA GLN A 226 4.58 21.34 38.78
C GLN A 226 4.89 20.13 37.88
N THR A 227 5.89 19.35 38.29
CA THR A 227 6.17 17.99 37.84
C THR A 227 5.13 17.00 38.39
N PRO A 228 4.60 16.04 37.60
CA PRO A 228 3.91 14.90 38.15
C PRO A 228 4.84 13.70 38.36
N GLN A 229 4.83 13.20 39.60
CA GLN A 229 5.34 11.90 40.03
C GLN A 229 4.42 10.78 39.51
N ILE A 230 4.98 9.66 39.05
CA ILE A 230 4.22 8.44 38.71
C ILE A 230 4.51 7.39 39.80
N THR A 231 3.46 6.98 40.50
CA THR A 231 3.46 5.87 41.46
C THR A 231 3.08 4.57 40.72
N ASN A 232 3.91 3.54 40.92
CA ASN A 232 3.73 2.17 40.42
C ASN A 232 2.63 1.40 41.16
N LEU A 233 2.12 0.29 40.60
CA LEU A 233 2.18 -1.09 41.17
C LEU A 233 0.96 -2.03 40.84
N PHE A 234 1.32 -3.24 40.36
CA PHE A 234 0.64 -4.56 40.35
C PHE A 234 -0.60 -4.75 39.42
N THR A 235 -0.85 -5.90 38.76
CA THR A 235 -0.68 -7.32 39.16
C THR A 235 -0.67 -8.28 37.95
N SER A 236 -0.01 -9.45 38.11
CA SER A 236 0.10 -10.59 37.20
C SER A 236 -1.07 -11.60 37.32
N ALA A 237 -1.42 -12.34 36.26
CA ALA A 237 -1.70 -13.81 36.24
C ALA A 237 -2.22 -14.30 34.86
N VAL A 238 -2.04 -15.59 34.60
CA VAL A 238 -1.83 -16.28 33.29
C VAL A 238 -3.05 -17.22 32.94
N PRO A 239 -2.94 -18.24 32.06
CA PRO A 239 -3.35 -18.32 30.65
C PRO A 239 -4.66 -19.12 30.39
N ALA A 240 -5.22 -18.99 29.17
CA ALA A 240 -6.14 -20.00 28.64
C ALA A 240 -5.86 -20.28 27.14
N THR A 241 -5.44 -21.52 26.89
CA THR A 241 -5.17 -22.14 25.60
C THR A 241 -6.44 -22.82 25.08
N ARG A 242 -6.80 -22.56 23.82
CA ARG A 242 -7.60 -23.39 22.87
C ARG A 242 -7.98 -22.45 21.72
N GLY A 243 -7.73 -22.69 20.44
CA GLY A 243 -7.17 -23.79 19.68
C GLY A 243 -7.64 -23.55 18.24
N ASN A 244 -6.76 -23.69 17.25
CA ASN A 244 -7.17 -24.12 15.90
C ASN A 244 -5.96 -24.62 15.10
N LEU A 245 -5.99 -25.92 14.87
CA LEU A 245 -5.29 -26.65 13.82
C LEU A 245 -5.99 -26.37 12.49
N PHE A 246 -5.27 -25.87 11.48
CA PHE A 246 -5.25 -26.45 10.13
C PHE A 246 -4.18 -25.73 9.29
N TYR A 247 -3.18 -26.48 8.82
CA TYR A 247 -2.18 -26.04 7.86
C TYR A 247 -2.74 -26.15 6.44
N GLY A 248 -2.48 -25.14 5.62
CA GLY A 248 -2.74 -25.14 4.18
C GLY A 248 -2.11 -23.91 3.50
N TYR A 249 -0.95 -24.14 2.88
CA TYR A 249 -0.14 -23.25 2.02
C TYR A 249 -0.83 -22.04 1.34
N ARG A 250 -0.30 -20.82 1.56
CA ARG A 250 0.38 -19.93 0.57
C ARG A 250 0.36 -18.45 1.01
N GLY A 251 1.56 -17.85 1.05
CA GLY A 251 1.86 -16.45 0.69
C GLY A 251 1.02 -15.33 1.29
N TYR A 252 1.38 -14.84 2.48
CA TYR A 252 1.06 -13.48 2.90
C TYR A 252 2.34 -12.67 3.14
N LEU A 253 2.40 -11.52 2.48
CA LEU A 253 3.29 -10.41 2.74
C LEU A 253 3.20 -10.02 4.22
N GLN A 254 4.34 -10.02 4.93
CA GLN A 254 4.43 -9.31 6.19
C GLN A 254 4.32 -7.81 5.89
N MET A 255 3.20 -7.21 6.31
CA MET A 255 3.13 -5.75 6.39
C MET A 255 4.22 -5.27 7.37
N PRO A 256 4.89 -4.13 7.13
CA PRO A 256 5.69 -3.50 8.15
C PRO A 256 4.74 -2.93 9.20
N THR A 257 4.33 -3.78 10.14
CA THR A 257 3.74 -3.34 11.39
C THR A 257 4.70 -2.33 11.97
N ARG A 258 4.25 -1.09 12.14
CA ARG A 258 4.96 -0.03 12.86
C ARG A 258 5.02 -0.40 14.35
N ARG A 259 5.67 -1.50 14.70
CA ARG A 259 6.25 -1.71 16.03
C ARG A 259 7.62 -1.06 16.00
N GLY A 260 7.65 0.26 16.14
CA GLY A 260 8.84 0.88 16.69
C GLY A 260 8.98 0.30 18.10
N GLY A 261 9.93 -0.62 18.28
CA GLY A 261 10.24 -1.17 19.59
C GLY A 261 10.42 -0.05 20.61
N SER A 262 10.18 -0.37 21.88
CA SER A 262 10.39 0.61 22.96
C SER A 262 11.80 1.24 22.84
N PRO A 263 12.02 2.48 23.32
CA PRO A 263 13.37 3.05 23.35
C PRO A 263 14.43 2.08 23.92
N ALA A 264 14.07 1.28 24.92
CA ALA A 264 14.91 0.23 25.48
C ALA A 264 15.22 -0.90 24.50
N GLU A 265 14.26 -1.32 23.69
CA GLU A 265 14.45 -2.33 22.65
C GLU A 265 15.36 -1.83 21.53
N ARG A 266 15.21 -0.57 21.12
CA ARG A 266 16.12 0.08 20.16
C ARG A 266 17.54 0.16 20.68
N LEU A 267 17.73 0.49 21.96
CA LEU A 267 19.05 0.51 22.61
C LEU A 267 19.67 -0.91 22.70
N ARG A 268 18.87 -1.93 23.04
CA ARG A 268 19.36 -3.32 23.04
C ARG A 268 19.78 -3.79 21.66
N THR A 269 18.97 -3.51 20.65
CA THR A 269 19.28 -3.85 19.26
C THR A 269 20.54 -3.11 18.77
N ALA A 270 20.69 -1.82 19.09
CA ALA A 270 21.91 -1.08 18.78
C ALA A 270 23.14 -1.68 19.48
N ALA A 271 23.02 -2.05 20.76
CA ALA A 271 24.11 -2.70 21.50
C ALA A 271 24.48 -4.06 20.89
N GLN A 272 23.51 -4.86 20.45
CA GLN A 272 23.77 -6.14 19.76
C GLN A 272 24.57 -5.92 18.47
N TYR A 273 24.22 -4.94 17.66
CA TYR A 273 24.94 -4.65 16.43
C TYR A 273 26.38 -4.17 16.67
N THR A 274 26.68 -3.51 17.79
CA THR A 274 28.07 -3.14 18.13
C THR A 274 28.97 -4.32 18.50
N THR A 275 28.40 -5.50 18.79
CA THR A 275 29.18 -6.69 19.15
C THR A 275 29.59 -7.54 17.97
N ILE A 276 29.13 -7.23 16.75
CA ILE A 276 29.47 -8.01 15.56
C ILE A 276 30.91 -7.70 15.15
N PRO A 277 31.80 -8.71 15.11
CA PRO A 277 33.16 -8.54 14.59
C PRO A 277 33.16 -7.95 13.19
N HIS A 278 33.99 -6.93 12.98
CA HIS A 278 34.16 -6.27 11.70
C HIS A 278 35.53 -6.62 11.11
N HIS A 279 35.55 -7.17 9.90
CA HIS A 279 36.78 -7.62 9.25
C HIS A 279 37.28 -6.61 8.20
N PRO A 280 38.60 -6.34 8.10
CA PRO A 280 39.15 -5.51 7.04
C PRO A 280 39.05 -6.22 5.67
N ASN A 281 39.12 -5.48 4.56
CA ASN A 281 39.17 -6.06 3.21
C ASN A 281 40.56 -6.64 2.86
N SER A 282 41.09 -7.51 3.72
CA SER A 282 42.31 -8.27 3.50
C SER A 282 41.97 -9.74 3.29
N GLU A 283 42.93 -10.53 2.78
CA GLU A 283 42.75 -11.97 2.64
C GLU A 283 42.45 -12.64 3.98
N ALA A 284 43.18 -12.24 5.04
CA ALA A 284 42.92 -12.70 6.40
C ALA A 284 41.52 -12.32 6.89
N GLY A 285 41.05 -11.10 6.59
CA GLY A 285 39.69 -10.66 6.94
C GLY A 285 38.59 -11.42 6.20
N ARG A 286 38.82 -11.80 4.93
CA ARG A 286 37.90 -12.66 4.17
C ARG A 286 37.81 -14.07 4.74
N GLN A 287 38.93 -14.64 5.17
CA GLN A 287 38.95 -15.96 5.82
C GLN A 287 38.24 -15.93 7.17
N ALA A 288 38.49 -14.91 8.01
CA ALA A 288 37.81 -14.74 9.29
C ALA A 288 36.29 -14.54 9.12
N TYR A 289 35.86 -13.79 8.10
CA TYR A 289 34.45 -13.68 7.75
C TYR A 289 33.84 -15.02 7.33
N ALA A 290 34.53 -15.79 6.49
CA ALA A 290 34.04 -17.10 6.06
C ALA A 290 33.86 -18.06 7.24
N GLN A 291 34.78 -18.04 8.20
CA GLN A 291 34.65 -18.79 9.46
C GLN A 291 33.45 -18.31 10.28
N GLN A 292 33.30 -17.00 10.45
CA GLN A 292 32.18 -16.42 11.20
C GLN A 292 30.81 -16.76 10.57
N VAL A 293 30.73 -16.81 9.24
CA VAL A 293 29.53 -17.26 8.51
C VAL A 293 29.25 -18.74 8.77
N GLN A 294 30.28 -19.59 8.77
CA GLN A 294 30.12 -21.01 9.08
C GLN A 294 29.67 -21.23 10.53
N GLU A 295 30.25 -20.50 11.47
CA GLU A 295 29.85 -20.54 12.89
C GLU A 295 28.40 -20.10 13.07
N TRP A 296 27.99 -19.02 12.40
CA TRP A 296 26.61 -18.54 12.43
C TRP A 296 25.63 -19.60 11.91
N HIS A 297 25.94 -20.23 10.78
CA HIS A 297 25.13 -21.31 10.21
C HIS A 297 25.13 -22.57 11.08
N THR A 298 26.23 -22.87 11.77
CA THR A 298 26.32 -23.97 12.73
C THR A 298 25.45 -23.69 13.97
N GLN A 299 25.45 -22.45 14.45
CA GLN A 299 24.72 -22.04 15.64
C GLN A 299 23.20 -21.91 15.40
N HIS A 300 22.79 -21.46 14.22
CA HIS A 300 21.38 -21.15 13.93
C HIS A 300 20.72 -22.11 12.94
N GLY A 301 21.50 -22.92 12.23
CA GLY A 301 21.06 -23.80 11.15
C GLY A 301 21.19 -23.14 9.78
N SER A 302 21.44 -23.95 8.75
CA SER A 302 21.67 -23.49 7.36
C SER A 302 20.48 -22.75 6.73
N ASN A 303 19.26 -22.99 7.22
CA ASN A 303 18.03 -22.34 6.75
C ASN A 303 17.57 -21.20 7.67
N ALA A 304 18.40 -20.77 8.63
CA ALA A 304 18.06 -19.68 9.52
C ALA A 304 17.98 -18.35 8.76
N ILE A 305 16.92 -17.58 9.04
CA ILE A 305 16.71 -16.25 8.47
C ILE A 305 17.27 -15.20 9.44
N PRO A 306 18.27 -14.38 9.05
CA PRO A 306 18.80 -13.32 9.89
C PRO A 306 17.71 -12.38 10.42
N ASN A 307 17.83 -11.94 11.67
CA ASN A 307 16.91 -10.97 12.27
C ASN A 307 17.62 -10.12 13.33
N SER A 308 16.90 -9.19 13.96
CA SER A 308 17.47 -8.27 14.96
C SER A 308 18.11 -8.96 16.17
N GLN A 309 17.70 -10.19 16.51
CA GLN A 309 18.24 -10.94 17.64
C GLN A 309 19.37 -11.91 17.24
N ARG A 310 19.49 -12.24 15.95
CA ARG A 310 20.56 -13.07 15.38
C ARG A 310 21.10 -12.38 14.12
N PRO A 311 21.91 -11.33 14.29
CA PRO A 311 22.43 -10.58 13.16
C PRO A 311 23.38 -11.46 12.34
N TYR A 312 23.36 -11.27 11.02
CA TYR A 312 24.28 -11.97 10.13
C TYR A 312 25.67 -11.29 10.16
N PRO A 313 26.77 -12.04 10.02
CA PRO A 313 28.12 -11.47 9.93
C PRO A 313 28.23 -10.38 8.85
N LEU A 314 29.00 -9.32 9.14
CA LEU A 314 29.23 -8.23 8.21
C LEU A 314 30.35 -8.57 7.23
N LYS A 315 30.18 -8.17 5.97
CA LYS A 315 31.18 -8.44 4.94
C LYS A 315 32.48 -7.69 5.20
N PRO A 316 33.63 -8.30 4.86
CA PRO A 316 34.94 -7.65 4.98
C PRO A 316 34.98 -6.35 4.18
N GLY A 317 35.54 -5.30 4.79
CA GLY A 317 35.69 -4.01 4.11
C GLY A 317 34.45 -3.13 4.06
N THR A 318 33.35 -3.54 4.69
CA THR A 318 32.19 -2.65 4.88
C THR A 318 32.52 -1.58 5.93
N SER A 319 31.60 -0.64 6.13
CA SER A 319 31.67 0.33 7.22
C SER A 319 30.85 -0.17 8.41
N PRO A 320 31.17 0.24 9.65
CA PRO A 320 30.41 -0.14 10.83
C PRO A 320 28.92 0.20 10.68
N ILE A 321 28.05 -0.64 11.26
CA ILE A 321 26.60 -0.38 11.26
C ILE A 321 26.31 0.98 11.90
N GLY A 322 25.54 1.82 11.22
CA GLY A 322 25.16 3.14 11.70
C GLY A 322 26.19 4.24 11.43
N SER A 323 27.20 3.97 10.60
CA SER A 323 28.18 4.96 10.12
C SER A 323 27.66 5.82 8.97
N ARG A 324 26.37 5.71 8.62
CA ARG A 324 25.74 6.30 7.41
C ARG A 324 26.22 5.63 6.13
N GLU A 325 26.50 4.35 6.23
CA GLU A 325 26.83 3.46 5.13
C GLU A 325 25.70 3.40 4.09
N CYS A 326 26.07 3.26 2.83
CA CYS A 326 25.10 2.98 1.79
C CYS A 326 24.54 1.55 1.97
N PHE A 327 23.22 1.40 2.01
CA PHE A 327 22.58 0.07 2.13
C PHE A 327 22.87 -0.88 0.97
N SER A 328 23.41 -0.38 -0.15
CA SER A 328 23.75 -1.20 -1.32
C SER A 328 25.20 -1.72 -1.30
N CYS A 329 26.17 -0.89 -0.93
CA CYS A 329 27.59 -1.28 -0.93
C CYS A 329 28.19 -1.44 0.46
N GLY A 330 27.44 -1.12 1.53
CA GLY A 330 27.90 -1.19 2.90
C GLY A 330 29.03 -0.21 3.23
N MET A 331 29.37 0.75 2.35
CA MET A 331 30.45 1.70 2.58
C MET A 331 29.93 3.12 2.86
N ALA A 332 30.57 3.80 3.80
CA ALA A 332 30.46 5.25 3.95
C ALA A 332 31.35 5.92 2.89
N THR A 333 30.75 6.66 1.96
CA THR A 333 31.46 7.32 0.85
C THR A 333 31.25 8.83 0.88
N THR A 334 32.20 9.58 0.32
CA THR A 334 32.10 11.03 0.13
C THR A 334 32.29 11.33 -1.36
N PRO A 335 31.31 11.93 -2.06
CA PRO A 335 29.99 12.34 -1.55
C PRO A 335 29.10 11.14 -1.20
N SER A 336 28.23 11.30 -0.21
CA SER A 336 27.25 10.29 0.15
C SER A 336 26.32 10.01 -1.03
N HIS A 337 26.02 8.74 -1.29
CA HIS A 337 25.09 8.34 -2.33
C HIS A 337 23.93 7.50 -1.76
N GLN A 338 22.81 7.50 -2.48
CA GLN A 338 21.66 6.64 -2.17
C GLN A 338 21.84 5.30 -2.88
N SER A 339 21.26 4.22 -2.35
CA SER A 339 21.44 2.84 -2.85
C SER A 339 21.21 2.70 -4.36
N TYR A 340 20.22 3.39 -4.92
CA TYR A 340 19.90 3.33 -6.36
C TYR A 340 20.85 4.16 -7.25
N LYS A 341 21.74 4.97 -6.64
CA LYS A 341 22.84 5.69 -7.31
C LYS A 341 24.20 5.17 -6.86
N CYS A 342 24.26 3.93 -6.34
CA CYS A 342 25.50 3.36 -5.84
C CYS A 342 26.47 3.13 -7.00
N PRO A 343 27.63 3.83 -7.02
CA PRO A 343 28.63 3.64 -8.07
C PRO A 343 29.47 2.37 -7.83
N ASN A 344 29.42 1.82 -6.62
CA ASN A 344 30.14 0.61 -6.24
C ASN A 344 29.29 -0.62 -6.56
N GLU A 345 29.95 -1.69 -7.01
CA GLU A 345 29.32 -2.97 -7.29
C GLU A 345 28.51 -3.44 -6.08
N VAL A 346 27.27 -3.87 -6.34
CA VAL A 346 26.38 -4.38 -5.29
C VAL A 346 27.00 -5.65 -4.77
N VAL A 347 27.44 -5.65 -3.51
CA VAL A 347 27.99 -6.85 -2.89
C VAL A 347 26.78 -7.66 -2.40
N PRO A 348 26.38 -8.76 -3.07
CA PRO A 348 25.08 -9.40 -2.87
C PRO A 348 24.94 -9.93 -1.44
N ILE A 349 24.17 -9.24 -0.59
CA ILE A 349 24.08 -9.41 0.87
C ILE A 349 23.93 -10.87 1.27
#